data_AF-A0A815XWU9-F1
#
_entry.id   AF-A0A815XWU9-F1
#
_cell.length_a   1.000
_cell.length_b   1.000
_cell.length_c   1.000
_cell.angle_alpha   90.00
_cell.angle_beta   90.00
_cell.angle_gamma   90.00
#
_symmetry.space_group_name_H-M   'P 1'
#
loop_
_entity.id
_entity.type
_entity.pdbx_description
1 polymer ?
#
loop_
_entity_poly.entity_id
_entity_poly.type
_entity_poly.pdbx_seq_one_letter_code
_entity_poly.pdbx_strand_id
1 'polypeptide(L)'
;MAIDHDIVSVFAINDNNEVQISNTDEVFKTGSFNMENFSISYEKSDWYEYFKCGIQGIRDKFPDIKLKGMKVLIDGTIPRSAGLSSSSALVVCAALTTVIGNRINISKTDLAELCAECEKY
;
A
#
# COMPACT_ATOMS: atom_id res chain seq x y z
N MET A 1 -11.21 16.00 -9.06
CA MET A 1 -11.79 16.20 -7.71
C MET A 1 -11.88 14.84 -7.05
N ALA A 2 -11.55 14.71 -5.77
CA ALA A 2 -11.80 13.46 -5.03
C ALA A 2 -13.31 13.24 -4.88
N ILE A 3 -13.72 11.98 -4.72
CA ILE A 3 -15.12 11.56 -4.51
C ILE A 3 -15.30 11.06 -3.06
N ASP A 4 -16.54 10.85 -2.64
CA ASP A 4 -16.87 10.37 -1.28
C ASP A 4 -16.63 8.86 -1.07
N HIS A 5 -15.82 8.24 -1.93
CA HIS A 5 -15.37 6.86 -1.81
C HIS A 5 -13.85 6.83 -1.61
N ASP A 6 -13.41 5.96 -0.71
CA ASP A 6 -12.03 5.90 -0.26
C ASP A 6 -11.56 4.46 0.00
N ILE A 7 -10.27 4.36 0.35
CA ILE A 7 -9.65 3.16 0.88
C ILE A 7 -9.01 3.53 2.21
N VAL A 8 -9.43 2.84 3.25
CA VAL A 8 -8.97 3.03 4.62
C VAL A 8 -8.10 1.85 5.02
N SER A 9 -6.97 2.15 5.66
CA SER A 9 -6.14 1.14 6.31
C SER A 9 -6.17 1.31 7.83
N VAL A 10 -6.32 0.18 8.52
CA VAL A 10 -5.99 0.06 9.94
C VAL A 10 -4.76 -0.82 10.04
N PHE A 11 -3.74 -0.39 10.77
CA PHE A 11 -2.49 -1.13 10.82
C PHE A 11 -1.85 -1.12 12.21
N ALA A 12 -1.03 -2.14 12.45
CA ALA A 12 -0.16 -2.25 13.61
C ALA A 12 1.25 -2.67 13.17
N ILE A 13 2.26 -1.92 13.63
CA ILE A 13 3.67 -2.24 13.36
C ILE A 13 4.09 -3.47 14.15
N ASN A 14 4.94 -4.29 13.53
CA ASN A 14 5.56 -5.46 14.15
C ASN A 14 7.09 -5.43 13.96
N ASP A 15 7.79 -6.32 14.64
CA ASP A 15 9.25 -6.44 14.57
C ASP A 15 9.71 -7.70 13.80
N ASN A 16 8.81 -8.41 13.11
CA ASN A 16 9.13 -9.68 12.42
C ASN A 16 9.38 -9.52 10.91
N ASN A 17 9.56 -8.27 10.43
CA ASN A 17 9.77 -7.95 9.01
C ASN A 17 8.71 -8.52 8.05
N GLU A 18 7.54 -8.92 8.54
CA GLU A 18 6.47 -9.48 7.73
C GLU A 18 5.33 -8.48 7.59
N VAL A 19 4.83 -8.32 6.37
CA VAL A 19 3.58 -7.64 6.09
C VAL A 19 2.48 -8.70 5.99
N GLN A 20 1.48 -8.61 6.86
CA GLN A 20 0.26 -9.42 6.78
C GLN A 20 -0.87 -8.49 6.38
N ILE A 21 -1.55 -8.80 5.27
CA ILE A 21 -2.59 -7.94 4.72
C ILE A 21 -3.89 -8.71 4.51
N SER A 22 -4.96 -8.16 5.08
CA SER A 22 -6.32 -8.67 4.97
C SER A 22 -7.25 -7.58 4.48
N ASN A 23 -8.42 -7.99 4.01
CA ASN A 23 -9.49 -7.08 3.59
C ASN A 23 -10.76 -7.39 4.39
N THR A 24 -11.62 -6.40 4.59
CA THR A 24 -12.95 -6.58 5.20
C THR A 24 -13.90 -7.34 4.27
N ASP A 25 -13.69 -7.26 2.96
CA ASP A 25 -14.44 -7.99 1.95
C ASP A 25 -13.76 -9.32 1.61
N GLU A 26 -14.46 -10.43 1.87
CA GLU A 26 -13.96 -11.79 1.74
C GLU A 26 -13.57 -12.20 0.31
N VAL A 27 -14.02 -11.45 -0.71
CA VAL A 27 -13.59 -11.67 -2.09
C VAL A 27 -12.08 -11.41 -2.25
N PHE A 28 -11.51 -10.53 -1.42
CA PHE A 28 -10.08 -10.23 -1.42
C PHE A 28 -9.35 -11.13 -0.43
N LYS A 29 -8.62 -12.11 -0.96
CA LYS A 29 -7.87 -13.07 -0.15
C LYS A 29 -6.81 -12.38 0.72
N THR A 30 -6.65 -12.86 1.94
CA THR A 30 -5.54 -12.47 2.83
C THR A 30 -4.22 -12.96 2.26
N GLY A 31 -3.17 -12.15 2.40
CA GLY A 31 -1.81 -12.48 1.96
C GLY A 31 -0.76 -12.09 2.99
N SER A 32 0.45 -12.59 2.81
CA SER A 32 1.63 -12.10 3.53
C SER A 32 2.87 -12.07 2.64
N PHE A 33 3.79 -11.17 2.96
CA PHE A 33 5.09 -11.08 2.29
C PHE A 33 6.15 -10.50 3.23
N ASN A 34 7.41 -10.85 2.96
CA ASN A 34 8.53 -10.30 3.70
C ASN A 34 8.82 -8.87 3.23
N MET A 35 8.99 -7.94 4.16
CA MET A 35 9.29 -6.55 3.86
C MET A 35 10.57 -6.47 3.03
N GLU A 36 11.68 -7.08 3.42
CA GLU A 36 12.97 -6.95 2.72
C GLU A 36 13.04 -7.71 1.39
N ASN A 37 12.28 -8.80 1.24
CA ASN A 37 12.34 -9.68 0.08
C ASN A 37 10.96 -9.95 -0.50
N PHE A 38 10.44 -8.98 -1.27
CA PHE A 38 9.24 -9.17 -2.10
C PHE A 38 9.49 -8.68 -3.53
N SER A 39 8.72 -9.24 -4.45
CA SER A 39 8.58 -8.72 -5.81
C SER A 39 7.12 -8.38 -6.10
N ILE A 40 6.94 -7.44 -7.03
CA ILE A 40 5.64 -7.06 -7.57
C ILE A 40 5.40 -7.90 -8.82
N SER A 41 4.23 -8.53 -8.93
CA SER A 41 3.87 -9.36 -10.09
C SER A 41 2.41 -9.21 -10.43
N TYR A 42 2.12 -8.61 -11.58
CA TYR A 42 0.74 -8.49 -12.09
C TYR A 42 0.18 -9.78 -12.69
N GLU A 43 1.03 -10.79 -12.88
CA GLU A 43 0.59 -12.12 -13.34
C GLU A 43 -0.11 -12.89 -12.23
N LYS A 44 0.33 -12.69 -10.98
CA LYS A 44 -0.35 -13.17 -9.78
C LYS A 44 -1.42 -12.13 -9.48
N SER A 45 -2.67 -12.44 -9.82
CA SER A 45 -3.83 -11.54 -9.69
C SER A 45 -4.22 -11.20 -8.23
N ASP A 46 -3.24 -11.07 -7.34
CA ASP A 46 -3.42 -10.71 -5.95
C ASP A 46 -3.60 -9.20 -5.83
N TRP A 47 -4.72 -8.79 -5.24
CA TRP A 47 -5.09 -7.38 -5.10
C TRP A 47 -4.05 -6.55 -4.31
N TYR A 48 -3.31 -7.19 -3.40
CA TYR A 48 -2.30 -6.54 -2.57
C TYR A 48 -0.98 -6.26 -3.30
N GLU A 49 -0.84 -6.62 -4.58
CA GLU A 49 0.29 -6.18 -5.41
C GLU A 49 0.35 -4.65 -5.52
N TYR A 50 -0.80 -3.97 -5.64
CA TYR A 50 -0.86 -2.51 -5.57
C TYR A 50 -0.39 -1.95 -4.22
N PHE A 51 -0.65 -2.68 -3.13
CA PHE A 51 -0.16 -2.30 -1.81
C PHE A 51 1.37 -2.40 -1.73
N LYS A 52 1.96 -3.43 -2.36
CA LYS A 52 3.42 -3.55 -2.49
C LYS A 52 4.02 -2.40 -3.29
N CYS A 53 3.36 -1.92 -4.35
CA CYS A 53 3.84 -0.76 -5.12
C CYS A 53 4.04 0.48 -4.24
N GLY A 54 3.08 0.79 -3.36
CA GLY A 54 3.21 1.92 -2.44
C GLY A 54 4.34 1.76 -1.43
N ILE A 55 4.55 0.54 -0.90
CA ILE A 55 5.70 0.23 -0.04
C ILE A 55 7.02 0.38 -0.80
N GLN A 56 7.07 -0.17 -2.02
CA GLN A 56 8.28 -0.16 -2.86
C GLN A 56 8.70 1.26 -3.19
N GLY A 57 7.76 2.14 -3.51
CA GLY A 57 8.05 3.57 -3.70
C GLY A 57 8.72 4.22 -2.51
N ILE A 58 8.18 3.98 -1.30
CA ILE A 58 8.75 4.53 -0.07
C ILE A 58 10.14 3.96 0.20
N ARG A 59 10.35 2.67 -0.07
CA ARG A 59 11.67 2.04 0.02
C ARG A 59 12.68 2.70 -0.92
N ASP A 60 12.31 2.90 -2.18
CA ASP A 60 13.20 3.45 -3.20
C ASP A 60 13.51 4.92 -2.92
N LYS A 61 12.55 5.68 -2.37
CA LYS A 61 12.75 7.07 -1.96
C LYS A 61 13.61 7.22 -0.71
N PHE A 62 13.54 6.26 0.22
CA PHE A 62 14.25 6.29 1.51
C PHE A 62 15.05 5.00 1.75
N PRO A 63 16.08 4.71 0.93
CA PRO A 63 16.81 3.44 0.97
C PRO A 63 17.58 3.22 2.29
N ASP A 64 17.92 4.30 3.00
CA ASP A 64 18.63 4.24 4.29
C ASP A 64 17.70 3.89 5.47
N ILE A 65 16.38 3.91 5.26
CA ILE A 65 15.39 3.59 6.29
C ILE A 65 14.99 2.12 6.18
N LYS A 66 15.33 1.35 7.22
CA LYS A 66 14.83 -0.02 7.36
C LYS A 66 13.35 0.00 7.72
N LEU A 67 12.50 -0.25 6.72
CA LEU A 67 11.05 -0.34 6.91
C LEU A 67 10.68 -1.54 7.79
N LYS A 68 9.78 -1.32 8.75
CA LYS A 68 9.24 -2.34 9.63
C LYS A 68 8.09 -3.12 8.99
N GLY A 69 7.95 -4.38 9.39
CA GLY A 69 6.76 -5.16 9.05
C GLY A 69 5.50 -4.60 9.73
N MET A 70 4.33 -5.06 9.26
CA MET A 70 3.04 -4.58 9.75
C MET A 70 1.92 -5.59 9.53
N LYS A 71 0.90 -5.53 10.37
CA LYS A 71 -0.41 -6.14 10.09
C LYS A 71 -1.34 -5.05 9.59
N VAL A 72 -2.05 -5.29 8.50
CA VAL A 72 -2.89 -4.30 7.84
C VAL A 72 -4.25 -4.92 7.53
N LEU A 73 -5.31 -4.21 7.90
CA LEU A 73 -6.67 -4.48 7.46
C LEU A 73 -7.10 -3.33 6.54
N ILE A 74 -7.51 -3.67 5.32
CA ILE A 74 -8.00 -2.73 4.32
C ILE A 74 -9.52 -2.80 4.24
N ASP A 75 -10.15 -1.64 4.20
CA ASP A 75 -11.55 -1.46 3.83
C ASP A 75 -11.62 -0.47 2.67
N GLY A 76 -12.51 -0.70 1.71
CA GLY A 76 -12.61 0.14 0.53
C GLY A 76 -14.03 0.25 0.02
N THR A 77 -14.48 1.48 -0.18
CA THR A 77 -15.85 1.76 -0.65
C THR A 77 -15.90 2.10 -2.14
N ILE A 78 -14.74 2.24 -2.80
CA ILE A 78 -14.64 2.55 -4.23
C ILE A 78 -15.21 1.38 -5.06
N PRO A 79 -16.22 1.63 -5.92
CA PRO A 79 -16.77 0.60 -6.79
C PRO A 79 -15.70 -0.02 -7.71
N ARG A 80 -15.66 -1.35 -7.73
CA ARG A 80 -14.71 -2.13 -8.52
C ARG A 80 -14.89 -1.87 -10.01
N SER A 81 -13.78 -1.77 -10.74
CA SER A 81 -13.75 -1.67 -12.22
C SER A 81 -14.61 -0.56 -12.82
N ALA A 82 -14.98 0.46 -12.03
CA ALA A 82 -15.81 1.58 -12.47
C ALA A 82 -15.01 2.73 -13.11
N GLY A 83 -13.71 2.53 -13.34
CA GLY A 83 -12.82 3.61 -13.80
C GLY A 83 -12.57 4.70 -12.76
N LEU A 84 -12.78 4.39 -11.48
CA LEU A 84 -12.69 5.35 -10.36
C LEU A 84 -11.35 5.27 -9.58
N SER A 85 -10.29 4.79 -10.23
CA SER A 85 -8.93 4.77 -9.65
C SER A 85 -8.79 4.03 -8.31
N SER A 86 -9.48 2.90 -8.14
CA SER A 86 -9.35 2.06 -6.94
C SER A 86 -7.93 1.53 -6.72
N SER A 87 -7.18 1.27 -7.80
CA SER A 87 -5.75 0.90 -7.75
C SER A 87 -4.90 2.02 -7.18
N SER A 88 -5.00 3.24 -7.75
CA SER A 88 -4.26 4.41 -7.31
C SER A 88 -4.56 4.75 -5.84
N ALA A 89 -5.84 4.65 -5.44
CA ALA A 89 -6.24 4.87 -4.05
C ALA A 89 -5.56 3.88 -3.10
N LEU A 90 -5.42 2.61 -3.50
CA LEU A 90 -4.75 1.58 -2.70
C LEU A 90 -3.24 1.82 -2.61
N VAL A 91 -2.60 2.22 -3.72
CA VAL A 91 -1.17 2.59 -3.76
C VAL A 91 -0.90 3.76 -2.81
N VAL A 92 -1.70 4.82 -2.89
CA VAL A 92 -1.58 6.01 -2.03
C VAL A 92 -1.80 5.62 -0.56
N CYS A 93 -2.83 4.82 -0.27
CA CYS A 93 -3.10 4.33 1.07
C CYS A 93 -1.93 3.51 1.63
N ALA A 94 -1.32 2.64 0.81
CA ALA A 94 -0.17 1.84 1.19
C ALA A 94 1.08 2.69 1.48
N ALA A 95 1.38 3.66 0.62
CA ALA A 95 2.50 4.58 0.81
C ALA A 95 2.31 5.40 2.10
N LEU A 96 1.11 5.95 2.32
CA LEU A 96 0.80 6.71 3.53
C LEU A 96 0.88 5.85 4.79
N THR A 97 0.34 4.62 4.75
CA THR A 97 0.45 3.63 5.84
C THR A 97 1.92 3.39 6.20
N THR A 98 2.76 3.22 5.18
CA THR A 98 4.20 2.97 5.35
C THR A 98 4.92 4.16 5.97
N VAL A 99 4.62 5.38 5.49
CA VAL A 99 5.17 6.63 6.01
C VAL A 99 4.82 6.82 7.47
N ILE A 100 3.53 6.70 7.84
CA ILE A 100 3.05 6.91 9.21
C ILE A 100 3.64 5.83 10.12
N GLY A 101 3.59 4.56 9.70
CA GLY A 101 4.06 3.42 10.47
C GLY A 101 5.57 3.48 10.77
N ASN A 102 6.36 4.02 9.85
CA ASN A 102 7.81 4.19 10.01
C ASN A 102 8.23 5.60 10.45
N ARG A 103 7.28 6.49 10.74
CA ARG A 103 7.51 7.89 11.15
C ARG A 103 8.42 8.66 10.18
N ILE A 104 8.25 8.41 8.88
CA ILE A 104 9.00 9.08 7.82
C ILE A 104 8.41 10.47 7.60
N ASN A 105 9.25 11.49 7.44
CA ASN A 105 8.80 12.83 7.09
C ASN A 105 8.84 13.02 5.58
N ILE A 106 7.69 13.25 4.96
CA ILE A 106 7.55 13.51 3.52
C ILE A 106 6.43 14.55 3.31
N SER A 107 6.61 15.44 2.34
CA SER A 107 5.56 16.41 2.01
C SER A 107 4.39 15.73 1.28
N LYS A 108 3.20 16.31 1.35
CA LYS A 108 2.03 15.80 0.60
C LYS A 108 2.29 15.78 -0.91
N THR A 109 3.02 16.78 -1.42
CA THR A 109 3.37 16.89 -2.84
C THR A 109 4.31 15.78 -3.26
N ASP A 110 5.41 15.57 -2.50
CA ASP A 110 6.36 14.50 -2.81
C ASP A 110 5.72 13.12 -2.72
N LEU A 111 4.81 12.91 -1.75
CA LEU A 111 4.07 11.66 -1.61
C LEU A 111 3.16 11.42 -2.82
N ALA A 112 2.48 12.46 -3.31
CA ALA A 112 1.61 12.36 -4.47
C ALA A 112 2.40 12.06 -5.75
N GLU A 113 3.53 12.75 -5.97
CA GLU A 113 4.43 12.51 -7.10
C GLU A 113 4.98 11.08 -7.07
N LEU A 114 5.44 10.64 -5.90
CA LEU A 114 5.92 9.27 -5.70
C LEU A 114 4.83 8.24 -6.06
N CYS A 115 3.61 8.40 -5.54
CA CYS A 115 2.54 7.44 -5.81
C CYS A 115 2.17 7.38 -7.31
N ALA A 116 2.25 8.50 -8.02
CA ALA A 116 2.01 8.55 -9.47
C ALA A 116 3.08 7.79 -10.29
N GLU A 117 4.30 7.69 -9.76
CA GLU A 117 5.36 6.86 -10.35
C GLU A 117 5.19 5.39 -9.97
N CYS A 118 4.79 5.11 -8.72
CA CYS A 118 4.66 3.76 -8.19
C CYS A 118 3.57 2.92 -8.85
N GLU A 119 2.53 3.54 -9.39
CA GLU A 119 1.49 2.81 -10.12
C GLU A 119 2.02 2.16 -11.43
N LYS A 120 3.26 2.49 -11.84
CA LYS A 120 3.91 1.95 -13.05
C LYS A 120 4.91 0.82 -12.79
N TYR A 121 5.15 0.45 -11.51
CA TYR A 121 5.90 -0.78 -11.20
C TYR A 121 5.23 -1.96 -11.88
#